data_AF-A0A9E2MEN3-F1
#
_entry.id   AF-A0A9E2MEN3-F1
#
_cell.length_a   1.000
_cell.length_b   1.000
_cell.length_c   1.000
_cell.angle_alpha   90.00
_cell.angle_beta   90.00
_cell.angle_gamma   90.00
#
_symmetry.space_group_name_H-M   'P 1'
#
loop_
_entity.id
_entity.type
_entity.pdbx_description
1 polymer ?
#
loop_
_entity_poly.entity_id
_entity_poly.type
_entity_poly.pdbx_seq_one_letter_code
_entity_poly.pdbx_strand_id
1 'polypeptide(L)' 'YIYASYLQEASEILDNDLLMEASKMMTETGDAWREFALMIAKSIRSKKSDVIDFDAIGVKLESVADQEAEVYKKLLTAF' A
#
# COMPACT_ATOMS: atom_id res chain seq x y z
N TYR A 1 -8.75 3.46 2.06
CA TYR A 1 -8.05 4.17 3.14
C TYR A 1 -8.67 5.55 3.21
N ILE A 2 -9.24 5.96 4.35
CA ILE A 2 -9.99 7.24 4.46
C ILE A 2 -9.09 8.44 4.08
N TYR A 3 -7.81 8.38 4.43
CA TYR A 3 -6.86 9.46 4.16
C TYR A 3 -6.53 9.63 2.66
N ALA A 4 -6.60 8.56 1.85
CA ALA A 4 -6.41 8.69 0.40
C ALA A 4 -7.56 9.47 -0.25
N SER A 5 -8.81 9.17 0.14
CA SER A 5 -9.98 9.93 -0.32
C SER A 5 -9.92 11.40 0.10
N TYR A 6 -9.41 11.70 1.29
CA TYR A 6 -9.16 13.06 1.73
C TYR A 6 -8.14 13.80 0.84
N LEU A 7 -7.01 13.16 0.53
CA LEU A 7 -5.99 13.74 -0.36
C LEU A 7 -6.53 14.00 -1.77
N GLN A 8 -7.44 13.14 -2.25
CA GLN A 8 -8.11 13.31 -3.53
C GLN A 8 -8.98 14.58 -3.53
N GLU A 9 -9.86 14.74 -2.54
CA GLU A 9 -10.69 15.95 -2.42
C GLU A 9 -9.82 17.20 -2.23
N ALA A 10 -8.75 17.11 -1.44
CA ALA A 10 -7.80 18.21 -1.25
C ALA A 10 -7.09 18.60 -2.55
N SER A 11 -6.74 17.63 -3.40
CA SER A 11 -6.12 17.89 -4.71
C SER A 11 -7.04 18.64 -5.66
N GLU A 12 -8.34 18.35 -5.64
CA GLU A 12 -9.35 19.04 -6.45
C GLU A 12 -9.56 20.48 -5.98
N ILE A 13 -9.51 20.71 -4.66
CA ILE A 13 -9.67 22.05 -4.05
C ILE A 13 -8.43 22.92 -4.29
N LEU A 14 -7.23 22.33 -4.25
CA LEU A 14 -5.94 23.01 -4.37
C LEU A 14 -5.39 23.06 -5.80
N ASP A 15 -6.08 22.43 -6.76
CA ASP A 15 -5.64 22.27 -8.16
C ASP A 15 -4.20 21.74 -8.26
N ASN A 16 -3.90 20.70 -7.47
CA ASN A 16 -2.55 20.15 -7.32
C ASN A 16 -2.51 18.68 -7.72
N ASP A 17 -2.03 18.44 -8.94
CA ASP A 17 -1.88 17.11 -9.53
C ASP A 17 -0.99 16.17 -8.70
N LEU A 18 -0.01 16.69 -7.95
CA LEU A 18 0.86 15.87 -7.09
C LEU A 18 0.10 15.24 -5.93
N LEU A 19 -0.90 15.94 -5.37
CA LEU A 19 -1.76 15.40 -4.32
C LEU A 19 -2.70 14.32 -4.86
N MET A 20 -3.18 14.48 -6.11
CA MET A 20 -3.98 13.48 -6.79
C MET A 20 -3.17 12.20 -7.03
N GLU A 21 -1.92 12.34 -7.51
CA GLU A 21 -1.02 11.20 -7.69
C GLU A 21 -0.70 10.52 -6.35
N ALA A 22 -0.41 11.30 -5.29
CA ALA A 22 -0.12 10.77 -3.97
C ALA A 22 -1.34 10.01 -3.38
N SER A 23 -2.56 10.53 -3.57
CA SER A 23 -3.80 9.85 -3.17
C SER A 23 -3.93 8.49 -3.84
N LYS A 24 -3.69 8.43 -5.17
CA LYS A 24 -3.78 7.19 -5.93
C LYS A 24 -2.75 6.17 -5.46
N MET A 25 -1.49 6.58 -5.32
CA MET A 25 -0.42 5.71 -4.83
C MET A 25 -0.71 5.20 -3.40
N MET A 26 -1.31 6.04 -2.56
CA MET A 26 -1.70 5.64 -1.20
C MET A 26 -2.85 4.61 -1.19
N THR A 27 -3.78 4.72 -2.14
CA THR A 27 -4.84 3.72 -2.32
C THR A 27 -4.26 2.38 -2.76
N GLU A 28 -3.35 2.40 -3.75
CA GLU A 28 -2.67 1.21 -4.27
C GLU A 28 -1.84 0.52 -3.17
N THR A 29 -1.07 1.29 -2.39
CA THR A 29 -0.29 0.77 -1.25
C THR A 29 -1.21 0.13 -0.20
N GLY A 30 -2.35 0.76 0.07
CA GLY A 30 -3.35 0.22 0.99
C GLY A 30 -3.97 -1.10 0.53
N ASP A 31 -4.16 -1.27 -0.78
CA ASP A 31 -4.61 -2.54 -1.35
C ASP A 31 -3.51 -3.60 -1.31
N ALA A 32 -2.25 -3.23 -1.55
CA ALA A 32 -1.10 -4.12 -1.42
C ALA A 32 -0.93 -4.66 0.03
N TRP A 33 -1.17 -3.82 1.04
CA TRP A 33 -1.24 -4.25 2.45
C TRP A 33 -2.36 -5.28 2.70
N ARG A 34 -3.52 -5.13 2.04
CA ARG A 34 -4.62 -6.11 2.15
C ARG A 34 -4.27 -7.42 1.46
N GLU A 35 -3.63 -7.38 0.31
CA GLU A 35 -3.15 -8.58 -0.38
C GLU A 35 -2.13 -9.34 0.48
N PHE A 36 -1.20 -8.63 1.11
CA PHE A 36 -0.23 -9.21 2.05
C PHE A 36 -0.93 -9.89 3.23
N ALA A 37 -1.89 -9.22 3.86
CA ALA A 37 -2.67 -9.81 4.95
C ALA A 37 -3.43 -11.07 4.51
N LEU A 38 -4.00 -11.05 3.30
CA LEU A 38 -4.68 -12.21 2.72
C LEU A 38 -3.69 -13.37 2.43
N MET A 39 -2.48 -13.05 1.97
CA MET A 39 -1.40 -14.02 1.74
C MET A 39 -1.03 -14.72 3.05
N ILE A 40 -0.82 -13.97 4.13
CA ILE A 40 -0.57 -14.53 5.46
C ILE A 40 -1.73 -15.40 5.93
N ALA A 41 -2.97 -14.92 5.81
CA ALA A 41 -4.15 -15.68 6.22
C ALA A 41 -4.28 -17.01 5.46
N LYS A 42 -3.96 -17.02 4.16
CA LYS A 42 -3.91 -18.23 3.34
C LYS A 42 -2.79 -19.17 3.78
N SER A 43 -1.60 -18.64 4.03
CA SER A 43 -0.46 -19.43 4.51
C SER A 43 -0.73 -20.10 5.85
N ILE A 44 -1.37 -19.41 6.79
CA ILE A 44 -1.74 -19.98 8.10
C ILE A 44 -2.85 -21.03 7.97
N ARG A 45 -3.80 -20.84 7.04
CA ARG A 45 -4.92 -21.76 6.82
C ARG A 45 -4.55 -22.97 5.95
N SER A 46 -3.43 -22.93 5.23
CA SER A 46 -2.95 -24.04 4.41
C SER A 46 -2.73 -25.30 5.28
N LYS A 47 -3.04 -26.49 4.73
CA LYS A 47 -2.96 -27.74 5.50
C LYS A 47 -1.47 -28.02 5.80
N LYS A 48 -1.20 -28.71 6.92
CA LYS A 48 0.15 -29.06 7.46
C LYS A 48 1.18 -29.63 6.46
N SER A 49 0.80 -29.96 5.22
CA SER A 49 1.68 -30.49 4.18
C SER A 49 2.13 -29.45 3.15
N ASP A 50 1.57 -28.24 3.15
CA ASP A 50 2.03 -27.15 2.28
C ASP A 50 3.17 -26.40 2.97
N VAL A 51 4.32 -26.32 2.30
CA VAL A 51 5.46 -25.53 2.77
C VAL A 51 5.07 -24.07 2.68
N ILE A 52 5.00 -23.40 3.83
CA ILE A 52 4.81 -21.95 3.86
C ILE A 52 6.05 -21.28 3.27
N ASP A 53 5.87 -20.58 2.16
CA ASP A 53 6.92 -19.78 1.53
C ASP A 53 7.08 -18.45 2.29
N PHE A 54 7.88 -18.49 3.36
CA PHE A 54 8.22 -17.32 4.15
C PHE A 54 9.04 -16.29 3.37
N ASP A 55 9.79 -16.74 2.36
CA ASP A 55 10.62 -15.87 1.53
C ASP A 55 9.73 -14.98 0.65
N ALA A 56 8.72 -15.57 -0.01
CA ALA A 56 7.72 -14.82 -0.77
C ALA A 56 6.93 -13.82 0.09
N ILE A 57 6.62 -14.17 1.34
CA ILE A 57 5.96 -13.26 2.30
C ILE A 57 6.89 -12.09 2.66
N GLY A 58 8.17 -12.37 2.92
CA GLY A 58 9.19 -11.36 3.22
C GLY A 58 9.36 -10.38 2.07
N VAL A 59 9.53 -10.88 0.84
CA VAL A 59 9.65 -10.05 -0.37
C VAL A 59 8.41 -9.17 -0.57
N LYS A 60 7.20 -9.71 -0.34
CA LYS A 60 5.96 -8.92 -0.43
C LYS A 60 5.91 -7.84 0.64
N LEU A 61 6.34 -8.13 1.87
CA LEU A 61 6.39 -7.15 2.96
C LEU A 61 7.34 -6.00 2.64
N GLU A 62 8.56 -6.30 2.18
CA GLU A 62 9.55 -5.31 1.78
C GLU A 62 9.02 -4.44 0.64
N SER A 63 8.42 -5.05 -0.39
CA SER A 63 7.83 -4.32 -1.50
C SER A 63 6.72 -3.37 -1.07
N VAL A 64 5.86 -3.76 -0.11
CA VAL A 64 4.79 -2.90 0.39
C VAL A 64 5.36 -1.77 1.26
N ALA A 65 6.40 -2.03 2.04
CA ALA A 65 7.09 -1.02 2.83
C ALA A 65 7.78 0.03 1.93
N ASP A 66 8.40 -0.39 0.84
CA ASP A 66 9.01 0.52 -0.14
C ASP A 66 7.96 1.41 -0.83
N GLN A 67 6.83 0.84 -1.24
CA GLN A 67 5.71 1.59 -1.81
C GLN A 67 5.18 2.65 -0.83
N GLU A 68 5.01 2.28 0.44
CA GLU A 68 4.59 3.20 1.49
C GLU A 68 5.60 4.34 1.67
N ALA A 69 6.91 4.02 1.71
CA ALA A 69 7.95 5.02 1.81
C ALA A 69 7.96 6.00 0.62
N GLU A 70 7.70 5.53 -0.59
CA GLU A 70 7.56 6.38 -1.77
C GLU A 70 6.35 7.32 -1.68
N VAL A 71 5.20 6.83 -1.20
CA VAL A 71 4.01 7.66 -0.97
C VAL A 71 4.32 8.81 -0.02
N TYR A 72 4.98 8.54 1.11
CA TYR A 72 5.33 9.58 2.09
C TYR A 72 6.35 10.60 1.53
N LYS A 73 7.37 10.15 0.79
CA LYS A 73 8.32 11.04 0.12
C LYS A 73 7.62 11.96 -0.87
N LYS A 74 6.67 11.42 -1.63
CA LYS A 74 5.92 12.18 -2.63
C LYS A 74 4.96 13.18 -1.99
N LEU A 75 4.29 12.78 -0.90
CA LEU A 75 3.49 13.70 -0.07
C LEU A 75 4.33 14.86 0.46
N LEU A 76 5.53 14.60 0.99
CA LEU A 76 6.44 15.66 1.48
C LEU A 76 6.87 16.64 0.40
N THR A 77 6.84 16.25 -0.87
CA THR A 77 7.21 17.12 -2.00
C THR A 77 5.99 17.85 -2.59
N ALA A 78 4.77 17.41 -2.24
CA ALA A 78 3.51 17.97 -2.74
C ALA A 78 3.00 19.16 -1.90
N PHE A 79 3.57 19.39 -0.72
CA PHE A 79 3.34 20.55 0.16
C PHE A 79 4.51 21.55 0.06
#